data_AF-A0A7S3U567-F1
#
_entry.id   AF-A0A7S3U567-F1
#
_cell.length_a   1.000
_cell.length_b   1.000
_cell.length_c   1.000
_cell.angle_alpha   90.00
_cell.angle_beta   90.00
_cell.angle_gamma   90.00
#
_symmetry.space_group_name_H-M   'P 1'
#
loop_
_entity.id
_entity.type
_entity.pdbx_description
1 polymer ?
#
loop_
_entity_poly.entity_id
_entity_poly.type
_entity_poly.pdbx_seq_one_letter_code
_entity_poly.pdbx_strand_id
1 'polypeptide(L)'
;PELAWGRPVKVTVQSLSDVSFLLTARTAVQAREEFDGDVVALEGISPNQWLDGEVASTVAQAVIVKVTPPDGGPPVKGILGSEGLRDGNKPSVLDRIGVRVLSVDVANSQLILTMKDVAVAAYDAVSELKMLVDKKLRRGSQKGDIVIEVNPVRDNVAGKELHVAKVTLGCLKGKPARFGDAMASIPEARQAGAEAMLRDPSIQAMLAKDPQRYLRNLVSLRIGRVASDEEDFLYVIEDQGGDS
;
A
#
# COMPACT_ATOMS: atom_id res chain seq x y z
N PRO A 1 -4.83 24.78 -22.80
CA PRO A 1 -4.05 24.71 -24.05
C PRO A 1 -4.81 25.40 -25.21
N GLU A 2 -4.26 26.51 -25.70
CA GLU A 2 -4.79 27.24 -26.85
C GLU A 2 -4.51 26.42 -28.13
N LEU A 3 -5.55 26.15 -28.94
CA LEU A 3 -5.40 25.41 -30.18
C LEU A 3 -4.71 26.31 -31.21
N ALA A 4 -3.48 25.96 -31.60
CA ALA A 4 -2.76 26.67 -32.65
C ALA A 4 -3.42 26.44 -34.02
N TRP A 5 -3.58 27.52 -34.78
CA TRP A 5 -4.13 27.49 -36.14
C TRP A 5 -3.31 26.56 -37.05
N GLY A 6 -4.00 25.80 -37.90
CA GLY A 6 -3.39 24.93 -38.92
C GLY A 6 -2.97 23.53 -38.48
N ARG A 7 -3.19 23.15 -37.21
CA ARG A 7 -2.96 21.77 -36.76
C ARG A 7 -4.19 20.89 -37.02
N PRO A 8 -4.03 19.69 -37.64
CA PRO A 8 -5.14 18.75 -37.79
C PRO A 8 -5.58 18.24 -36.41
N VAL A 9 -6.89 18.22 -36.15
CA VAL A 9 -7.49 17.73 -34.90
C VAL A 9 -8.40 16.56 -35.21
N LYS A 10 -8.27 15.47 -34.44
CA LYS A 10 -9.17 14.32 -34.52
C LYS A 10 -10.44 14.62 -33.73
N VAL A 11 -11.57 14.71 -34.43
CA VAL A 11 -12.89 14.99 -33.85
C VAL A 11 -13.75 13.74 -33.91
N THR A 12 -14.66 13.57 -32.94
CA THR A 12 -15.69 12.54 -32.97
C THR A 12 -17.05 13.20 -33.19
N VAL A 13 -17.86 12.65 -34.08
CA VAL A 13 -19.24 13.11 -34.28
C VAL A 13 -20.09 12.56 -33.13
N GLN A 14 -20.63 13.45 -32.29
CA GLN A 14 -21.53 13.06 -31.20
C GLN A 14 -22.98 12.93 -31.67
N SER A 15 -23.41 13.83 -32.55
CA SER A 15 -24.77 13.84 -33.09
C SER A 15 -24.75 14.44 -34.49
N LEU A 16 -25.61 13.90 -35.36
CA LEU A 16 -25.79 14.32 -36.74
C LEU A 16 -27.29 14.54 -36.99
N SER A 17 -27.64 15.69 -37.54
CA SER A 17 -28.99 16.04 -37.98
C SER A 17 -28.91 16.64 -39.39
N ASP A 18 -30.07 16.87 -40.00
CA ASP A 18 -30.17 17.41 -41.36
C ASP A 18 -29.62 18.85 -41.48
N VAL A 19 -29.53 19.59 -40.37
CA VAL A 19 -29.14 21.01 -40.35
C VAL A 19 -27.95 21.31 -39.44
N SER A 20 -27.45 20.33 -38.69
CA SER A 20 -26.36 20.55 -37.75
C SER A 20 -25.64 19.25 -37.39
N PHE A 21 -24.37 19.38 -37.04
CA PHE A 21 -23.58 18.30 -36.49
C PHE A 21 -22.85 18.81 -35.25
N LEU A 22 -22.79 17.97 -34.21
CA LEU A 22 -22.05 18.25 -33.00
C LEU A 22 -20.73 17.47 -33.05
N LEU A 23 -19.62 18.19 -33.12
CA LEU A 23 -18.28 17.61 -33.05
C LEU A 23 -17.72 17.79 -31.65
N THR A 24 -17.28 16.71 -31.03
CA THR A 24 -16.39 16.79 -29.88
C THR A 24 -14.97 16.60 -30.39
N ALA A 25 -14.17 17.66 -30.35
CA ALA A 25 -12.73 17.51 -30.44
C ALA A 25 -12.26 16.73 -29.21
N ARG A 26 -11.91 15.45 -29.40
CA ARG A 26 -11.08 14.79 -28.40
C ARG A 26 -9.71 15.42 -28.57
N THR A 27 -9.39 16.40 -27.73
CA THR A 27 -8.01 16.85 -27.59
C THR A 27 -7.17 15.58 -27.44
N ALA A 28 -6.17 15.40 -28.30
CA ALA A 28 -5.38 14.17 -28.44
C ALA A 28 -4.69 13.70 -27.13
N VAL A 29 -4.84 14.47 -26.06
CA VAL A 29 -4.49 14.12 -24.67
C VAL A 29 -5.31 12.94 -24.14
N GLN A 30 -6.44 12.55 -24.76
CA GLN A 30 -7.14 11.29 -24.47
C GLN A 30 -6.72 10.16 -25.43
N ALA A 31 -5.45 10.12 -25.88
CA ALA A 31 -4.85 8.82 -26.14
C ALA A 31 -5.11 7.98 -24.89
N ARG A 32 -5.75 6.82 -25.06
CA ARG A 32 -6.11 5.92 -23.97
C ARG A 32 -4.79 5.51 -23.33
N GLU A 33 -4.34 6.27 -22.33
CA GLU A 33 -3.09 5.95 -21.65
C GLU A 33 -3.25 4.55 -21.10
N GLU A 34 -2.41 3.65 -21.60
CA GLU A 34 -2.41 2.24 -21.24
C GLU A 34 -1.84 2.14 -19.83
N PHE A 35 -2.74 1.89 -18.88
CA PHE A 35 -2.42 1.50 -17.53
C PHE A 35 -2.37 -0.02 -17.49
N ASP A 36 -1.31 -0.60 -18.04
CA ASP A 36 -1.19 -2.05 -18.18
C ASP A 36 -0.57 -2.70 -16.93
N GLY A 37 -0.20 -1.89 -15.93
CA GLY A 37 0.35 -2.37 -14.67
C GLY A 37 -0.71 -2.96 -13.73
N ASP A 38 -0.36 -4.08 -13.09
CA ASP A 38 -1.16 -4.69 -12.03
C ASP A 38 -0.92 -3.96 -10.69
N VAL A 39 -2.00 -3.64 -9.97
CA VAL A 39 -1.94 -3.01 -8.64
C VAL A 39 -1.21 -3.88 -7.61
N VAL A 40 -1.14 -5.20 -7.84
CA VAL A 40 -0.36 -6.12 -7.01
C VAL A 40 1.12 -5.72 -6.94
N ALA A 41 1.65 -5.07 -7.97
CA ALA A 41 3.04 -4.57 -7.98
C ALA A 41 3.30 -3.48 -6.93
N LEU A 42 2.24 -2.88 -6.37
CA LEU A 42 2.32 -1.88 -5.30
C LEU A 42 1.81 -2.42 -3.95
N GLU A 43 1.40 -3.69 -3.90
CA GLU A 43 0.95 -4.36 -2.68
C GLU A 43 2.17 -4.61 -1.77
N GLY A 44 2.31 -3.80 -0.72
CA GLY A 44 3.43 -3.86 0.22
C GLY A 44 4.33 -2.64 0.23
N ILE A 45 4.09 -1.66 -0.65
CA ILE A 45 4.75 -0.36 -0.55
C ILE A 45 4.33 0.31 0.76
N SER A 46 5.34 0.81 1.49
CA SER A 46 5.09 1.53 2.73
C SER A 46 4.20 2.75 2.46
N PRO A 47 3.17 3.02 3.27
CA PRO A 47 2.36 4.23 3.12
C PRO A 47 3.16 5.53 3.34
N ASN A 48 4.38 5.44 3.87
CA ASN A 48 5.31 6.56 4.04
C ASN A 48 6.25 6.77 2.84
N GLN A 49 6.30 5.82 1.91
CA GLN A 49 7.16 5.91 0.73
C GLN A 49 6.49 6.80 -0.32
N TRP A 50 7.15 7.92 -0.64
CA TRP A 50 6.77 8.76 -1.76
C TRP A 50 7.12 8.06 -3.08
N LEU A 51 6.19 8.09 -4.02
CA LEU A 51 6.30 7.59 -5.38
C LEU A 51 6.14 8.77 -6.34
N ASP A 52 6.85 8.71 -7.45
CA ASP A 52 6.66 9.66 -8.55
C ASP A 52 5.42 9.26 -9.36
N GLY A 53 4.48 10.20 -9.44
CA GLY A 53 3.26 10.07 -10.23
C GLY A 53 3.18 11.13 -11.33
N GLU A 54 2.59 10.77 -12.46
CA GLU A 54 2.26 11.69 -13.55
C GLU A 54 0.74 11.81 -13.68
N VAL A 55 0.21 13.04 -13.75
CA VAL A 55 -1.23 13.26 -13.84
C VAL A 55 -1.73 12.93 -15.23
N ALA A 56 -2.42 11.80 -15.37
CA ALA A 56 -3.00 11.36 -16.63
C ALA A 56 -4.29 12.12 -16.97
N SER A 57 -5.16 12.33 -15.98
CA SER A 57 -6.41 13.07 -16.18
C SER A 57 -6.97 13.63 -14.88
N THR A 58 -7.81 14.65 -14.99
CA THR A 58 -8.55 15.23 -13.86
C THR A 58 -10.05 15.04 -14.07
N VAL A 59 -10.74 14.59 -13.03
CA VAL A 59 -12.20 14.51 -12.96
C VAL A 59 -12.70 15.35 -11.79
N ALA A 60 -14.01 15.62 -11.72
CA ALA A 60 -14.57 16.59 -10.77
C ALA A 60 -14.17 16.35 -9.30
N GLN A 61 -13.97 15.10 -8.89
CA GLN A 61 -13.67 14.72 -7.50
C GLN A 61 -12.35 13.96 -7.31
N ALA A 62 -11.61 13.73 -8.39
CA ALA A 62 -10.39 12.93 -8.32
C ALA A 62 -9.40 13.29 -9.43
N VAL A 63 -8.15 13.00 -9.18
CA VAL A 63 -7.07 13.06 -10.15
C VAL A 63 -6.64 11.63 -10.45
N ILE A 64 -6.61 11.25 -11.72
CA ILE A 64 -6.07 9.95 -12.14
C ILE A 64 -4.58 10.14 -12.37
N VAL A 65 -3.80 9.38 -11.64
CA VAL A 65 -2.34 9.47 -11.61
C VAL A 65 -1.76 8.17 -12.12
N LYS A 66 -0.78 8.28 -13.00
CA LYS A 66 0.05 7.19 -13.50
C LYS A 66 1.23 7.03 -12.56
N VAL A 67 1.34 5.89 -11.88
CA VAL A 67 2.38 5.63 -10.88
C VAL A 67 3.30 4.52 -11.38
N THR A 68 4.62 4.75 -11.31
CA THR A 68 5.60 3.72 -11.67
C THR A 68 6.00 2.96 -10.41
N PRO A 69 5.90 1.61 -10.38
CA PRO A 69 6.38 0.82 -9.25
C PRO A 69 7.88 1.04 -8.99
N PRO A 70 8.33 1.05 -7.72
CA PRO A 70 9.72 1.31 -7.37
C PRO A 70 10.67 0.21 -7.87
N ASP A 71 10.18 -1.02 -8.02
CA ASP A 71 10.95 -2.16 -8.56
C ASP A 71 11.04 -2.14 -10.10
N GLY A 72 10.51 -1.09 -10.73
CA GLY A 72 10.30 -1.02 -12.17
C GLY A 72 9.06 -1.82 -12.61
N GLY A 73 8.67 -1.65 -13.86
CA GLY A 73 7.52 -2.33 -14.45
C GLY A 73 6.52 -1.38 -15.12
N PRO A 74 5.42 -1.93 -15.65
CA PRO A 74 4.40 -1.12 -16.31
C PRO A 74 3.74 -0.16 -15.31
N PRO A 75 3.37 1.05 -15.76
CA PRO A 75 2.73 2.04 -14.92
C PRO A 75 1.33 1.59 -14.50
N VAL A 76 1.00 1.83 -13.24
CA VAL A 76 -0.27 1.45 -12.61
C VAL A 76 -1.17 2.69 -12.51
N LYS A 77 -2.48 2.49 -12.71
CA LYS A 77 -3.49 3.53 -12.50
C LYS A 77 -3.75 3.75 -11.02
N GLY A 78 -3.53 4.97 -10.56
CA GLY A 78 -3.91 5.45 -9.23
C GLY A 78 -5.00 6.52 -9.25
N ILE A 79 -5.78 6.57 -8.18
CA ILE A 79 -6.84 7.55 -7.95
C ILE A 79 -6.43 8.38 -6.74
N LEU A 80 -6.26 9.68 -6.95
CA LEU A 80 -6.00 10.67 -5.92
C LEU A 80 -7.29 11.45 -5.68
N GLY A 81 -7.98 11.15 -4.59
CA GLY A 81 -9.21 11.84 -4.19
C GLY A 81 -8.94 13.29 -3.77
N SER A 82 -9.99 14.12 -3.82
CA SER A 82 -9.91 15.54 -3.43
C SER A 82 -9.40 15.75 -2.00
N GLU A 83 -9.72 14.83 -1.10
CA GLU A 83 -9.30 14.80 0.30
C GLU A 83 -7.81 14.53 0.48
N GLY A 84 -7.19 13.84 -0.49
CA GLY A 84 -5.76 13.54 -0.55
C GLY A 84 -4.92 14.64 -1.19
N LEU A 85 -5.54 15.66 -1.81
CA LEU A 85 -4.80 16.79 -2.40
C LEU A 85 -4.25 17.71 -1.31
N ARG A 86 -3.00 18.15 -1.46
CA ARG A 86 -2.43 19.19 -0.57
C ARG A 86 -3.25 20.48 -0.73
N ASP A 87 -3.56 21.14 0.38
CA ASP A 87 -4.45 22.31 0.38
C ASP A 87 -3.96 23.39 -0.60
N GLY A 88 -4.87 23.87 -1.45
CA GLY A 88 -4.57 24.86 -2.50
C GLY A 88 -3.88 24.30 -3.75
N ASN A 89 -3.48 23.03 -3.78
CA ASN A 89 -2.87 22.42 -4.95
C ASN A 89 -3.93 21.78 -5.87
N LYS A 90 -3.94 22.20 -7.14
CA LYS A 90 -4.79 21.63 -8.20
C LYS A 90 -3.90 21.15 -9.34
N PRO A 91 -3.45 19.89 -9.31
CA PRO A 91 -2.60 19.34 -10.36
C PRO A 91 -3.27 19.42 -11.73
N SER A 92 -2.50 19.80 -12.73
CA SER A 92 -2.90 19.81 -14.14
C SER A 92 -2.47 18.52 -14.83
N VAL A 93 -3.11 18.22 -15.97
CA VAL A 93 -2.73 17.07 -16.80
C VAL A 93 -1.27 17.21 -17.25
N LEU A 94 -0.51 16.11 -17.19
CA LEU A 94 0.93 15.97 -17.40
C LEU A 94 1.84 16.54 -16.28
N ASP A 95 1.28 17.03 -15.18
CA ASP A 95 2.11 17.42 -14.03
C ASP A 95 2.76 16.19 -13.39
N ARG A 96 4.01 16.33 -12.97
CA ARG A 96 4.68 15.35 -12.11
C ARG A 96 4.46 15.71 -10.65
N ILE A 97 3.92 14.77 -9.89
CA ILE A 97 3.56 14.95 -8.48
C ILE A 97 4.12 13.81 -7.64
N GLY A 98 4.57 14.12 -6.43
CA GLY A 98 4.83 13.11 -5.42
C GLY A 98 3.52 12.61 -4.82
N VAL A 99 3.32 11.31 -4.80
CA VAL A 99 2.14 10.65 -4.20
C VAL A 99 2.57 9.54 -3.26
N ARG A 100 1.69 9.17 -2.33
CA ARG A 100 1.85 8.00 -1.46
C ARG A 100 0.68 7.06 -1.66
N VAL A 101 0.95 5.77 -1.47
CA VAL A 101 -0.08 4.74 -1.48
C VAL A 101 -0.86 4.82 -0.17
N LEU A 102 -2.16 5.14 -0.26
CA LEU A 102 -3.05 5.14 0.89
C LEU A 102 -3.72 3.77 1.07
N SER A 103 -4.13 3.14 -0.03
CA SER A 103 -4.75 1.81 -0.01
C SER A 103 -4.59 1.13 -1.36
N VAL A 104 -4.44 -0.20 -1.34
CA VAL A 104 -4.41 -1.06 -2.52
C VAL A 104 -5.58 -2.05 -2.42
N ASP A 105 -6.50 -1.98 -3.38
CA ASP A 105 -7.59 -2.94 -3.52
C ASP A 105 -7.37 -3.81 -4.75
N VAL A 106 -6.74 -4.96 -4.52
CA VAL A 106 -6.43 -5.96 -5.55
C VAL A 106 -7.70 -6.56 -6.17
N ALA A 107 -8.80 -6.66 -5.42
CA ALA A 107 -10.03 -7.28 -5.93
C ALA A 107 -10.72 -6.41 -6.99
N ASN A 108 -10.62 -5.08 -6.83
CA ASN A 108 -11.19 -4.11 -7.77
C ASN A 108 -10.15 -3.47 -8.70
N SER A 109 -8.88 -3.90 -8.62
CA SER A 109 -7.75 -3.28 -9.32
C SER A 109 -7.70 -1.75 -9.12
N GLN A 110 -7.89 -1.30 -7.87
CA GLN A 110 -7.88 0.10 -7.51
C GLN A 110 -6.71 0.45 -6.58
N LEU A 111 -6.03 1.54 -6.90
CA LEU A 111 -4.97 2.13 -6.09
C LEU A 111 -5.42 3.51 -5.63
N ILE A 112 -5.55 3.71 -4.31
CA ILE A 112 -5.92 5.00 -3.71
C ILE A 112 -4.66 5.71 -3.25
N LEU A 113 -4.52 6.98 -3.63
CA LEU A 113 -3.33 7.80 -3.42
C LEU A 113 -3.61 9.02 -2.56
N THR A 114 -2.54 9.59 -2.00
CA THR A 114 -2.57 10.88 -1.29
C THR A 114 -1.32 11.71 -1.58
N MET A 115 -1.47 13.03 -1.65
CA MET A 115 -0.39 14.04 -1.69
C MET A 115 -0.20 14.76 -0.36
N LYS A 116 -1.08 14.50 0.61
CA LYS A 116 -0.88 15.04 1.95
C LYS A 116 0.23 14.25 2.61
N ASP A 117 1.03 14.97 3.40
CA ASP A 117 1.67 14.31 4.52
C ASP A 117 0.52 13.73 5.33
N VAL A 118 0.37 12.41 5.23
CA VAL A 118 -0.39 11.66 6.20
C VAL A 118 0.40 11.89 7.46
N ALA A 119 0.05 12.93 8.21
CA ALA A 119 0.59 13.14 9.54
C ALA A 119 0.38 11.80 10.22
N VAL A 120 1.48 11.13 10.55
CA VAL A 120 1.50 9.81 11.21
C VAL A 120 0.71 9.83 12.53
N ALA A 121 0.23 11.01 12.95
CA ALA A 121 -0.75 11.25 13.98
C ALA A 121 -2.07 10.45 13.92
N ALA A 122 -2.37 9.67 12.86
CA ALA A 122 -3.62 8.88 12.83
C ALA A 122 -3.50 7.41 12.35
N TYR A 123 -2.33 6.95 11.89
CA TYR A 123 -2.07 5.53 11.71
C TYR A 123 -0.79 5.19 12.47
N ASP A 124 -0.94 4.96 13.77
CA ASP A 124 0.13 4.33 14.51
C ASP A 124 0.30 2.89 13.99
N ALA A 125 1.54 2.41 13.92
CA ALA A 125 1.83 1.03 13.50
C ALA A 125 1.05 0.01 14.34
N VAL A 126 0.63 0.40 15.55
CA VAL A 126 -0.26 -0.35 16.43
C VAL A 126 -1.65 -0.54 15.81
N SER A 127 -2.25 0.50 15.22
CA SER A 127 -3.54 0.44 14.53
C SER A 127 -3.46 -0.37 13.24
N GLU A 128 -2.37 -0.25 12.49
CA GLU A 128 -2.14 -1.08 11.29
C GLU A 128 -2.05 -2.57 11.70
N LEU A 129 -1.24 -2.89 12.70
CA LEU A 129 -1.14 -4.25 13.24
C LEU A 129 -2.50 -4.75 13.73
N LYS A 130 -3.26 -3.91 14.43
CA LYS A 130 -4.61 -4.22 14.88
C LYS A 130 -5.53 -4.53 13.71
N MET A 131 -5.53 -3.71 12.66
CA MET A 131 -6.34 -3.94 11.47
C MET A 131 -6.00 -5.24 10.76
N LEU A 132 -4.71 -5.56 10.63
CA LEU A 132 -4.28 -6.82 10.02
C LEU A 132 -4.72 -8.03 10.85
N VAL A 133 -4.62 -7.94 12.17
CA VAL A 133 -5.12 -8.97 13.09
C VAL A 133 -6.65 -9.10 12.98
N ASP A 134 -7.39 -7.99 12.99
CA ASP A 134 -8.85 -7.98 12.85
C ASP A 134 -9.28 -8.63 11.54
N LYS A 135 -8.60 -8.29 10.44
CA LYS A 135 -8.82 -8.85 9.11
C LYS A 135 -8.53 -10.35 9.08
N LYS A 136 -7.45 -10.80 9.73
CA LYS A 136 -7.09 -12.22 9.80
C LYS A 136 -8.11 -13.03 10.60
N LEU A 137 -8.56 -12.49 11.73
CA LEU A 137 -9.51 -13.15 12.62
C LEU A 137 -10.95 -13.07 12.12
N ARG A 138 -11.24 -12.20 11.14
CA ARG A 138 -12.60 -11.88 10.66
C ARG A 138 -13.53 -11.44 11.81
N ARG A 139 -12.95 -10.86 12.85
CA ARG A 139 -13.60 -10.27 14.04
C ARG A 139 -12.69 -9.18 14.59
N GLY A 140 -13.23 -8.31 15.45
CA GLY A 140 -12.40 -7.36 16.20
C GLY A 140 -11.45 -8.09 17.17
N SER A 141 -10.24 -7.57 17.29
CA SER A 141 -9.21 -8.00 18.24
C SER A 141 -9.72 -7.81 19.66
N GLN A 142 -9.52 -8.82 20.49
CA GLN A 142 -9.84 -8.83 21.90
C GLN A 142 -8.58 -8.59 22.73
N LYS A 143 -8.78 -8.29 24.02
CA LYS A 143 -7.68 -8.18 24.98
C LYS A 143 -6.91 -9.50 25.02
N GLY A 144 -5.62 -9.45 24.69
CA GLY A 144 -4.75 -10.63 24.62
C GLY A 144 -4.43 -11.11 23.20
N ASP A 145 -5.21 -10.70 22.18
CA ASP A 145 -4.87 -10.99 20.79
C ASP A 145 -3.58 -10.28 20.37
N ILE A 146 -3.38 -9.06 20.87
CA ILE A 146 -2.17 -8.25 20.75
C ILE A 146 -1.77 -7.79 22.15
N VAL A 147 -0.58 -8.17 22.59
CA VAL A 147 -0.02 -7.76 23.88
C VAL A 147 1.25 -6.96 23.62
N ILE A 148 1.32 -5.74 24.14
CA ILE A 148 2.47 -4.85 24.00
C ILE A 148 3.03 -4.57 25.39
N GLU A 149 4.19 -5.14 25.69
CA GLU A 149 4.90 -4.96 26.96
C GLU A 149 6.05 -3.99 26.75
N VAL A 150 6.10 -2.88 27.49
CA VAL A 150 7.18 -1.89 27.37
C VAL A 150 8.07 -1.98 28.59
N ASN A 151 9.36 -2.25 28.36
CA ASN A 151 10.36 -2.39 29.43
C ASN A 151 11.38 -1.25 29.32
N PRO A 152 11.73 -0.60 30.44
CA PRO A 152 12.83 0.36 30.44
C PRO A 152 14.18 -0.37 30.30
N VAL A 153 15.07 0.19 29.49
CA VAL A 153 16.44 -0.27 29.26
C VAL A 153 17.36 0.90 29.50
N ARG A 154 18.39 0.71 30.34
CA ARG A 154 19.39 1.75 30.57
C ARG A 154 20.45 1.71 29.48
N ASP A 155 20.63 2.84 28.80
CA ASP A 155 21.77 3.02 27.91
C ASP A 155 23.03 3.32 28.74
N ASN A 156 23.98 2.38 28.74
CA ASN A 156 25.24 2.51 29.46
C ASN A 156 26.12 3.63 28.90
N VAL A 157 25.90 4.05 27.65
CA VAL A 157 26.72 5.07 26.98
C VAL A 157 26.19 6.47 27.24
N ALA A 158 24.88 6.69 27.08
CA ALA A 158 24.28 8.02 27.23
C ALA A 158 23.75 8.31 28.64
N GLY A 159 23.64 7.29 29.51
CA GLY A 159 22.98 7.41 30.81
C GLY A 159 21.50 7.77 30.72
N LYS A 160 20.91 7.69 29.52
CA LYS A 160 19.49 7.95 29.27
C LYS A 160 18.69 6.68 29.47
N GLU A 161 17.50 6.82 30.06
CA GLU A 161 16.52 5.76 30.10
C GLU A 161 15.86 5.65 28.73
N LEU A 162 15.96 4.48 28.12
CA LEU A 162 15.28 4.14 26.88
C LEU A 162 14.17 3.13 27.18
N HIS A 163 13.24 2.97 26.26
CA HIS A 163 12.14 2.04 26.36
C HIS A 163 12.16 1.10 25.16
N VAL A 164 11.98 -0.20 25.40
CA VAL A 164 11.86 -1.23 24.37
C VAL A 164 10.48 -1.88 24.51
N ALA A 165 9.71 -1.92 23.43
CA ALA A 165 8.45 -2.64 23.40
C ALA A 165 8.61 -4.05 22.83
N LYS A 166 8.05 -5.04 23.53
CA LYS A 166 7.84 -6.39 23.05
C LYS A 166 6.38 -6.53 22.64
N VAL A 167 6.13 -6.82 21.37
CA VAL A 167 4.80 -7.10 20.84
C VAL A 167 4.63 -8.62 20.73
N THR A 168 3.49 -9.14 21.17
CA THR A 168 3.14 -10.57 21.09
C THR A 168 1.76 -10.71 20.46
N LEU A 169 1.65 -11.58 19.44
CA LEU A 169 0.38 -11.90 18.78
C LEU A 169 -0.21 -13.17 19.40
N GLY A 170 -0.95 -13.00 20.50
CA GLY A 170 -1.53 -14.11 21.25
C GLY A 170 -2.59 -14.91 20.50
N CYS A 171 -3.16 -14.33 19.44
CA CYS A 171 -4.15 -14.96 18.57
C CYS A 171 -3.58 -15.95 17.54
N LEU A 172 -2.26 -15.99 17.35
CA LEU A 172 -1.61 -16.87 16.37
C LEU A 172 -0.98 -18.11 17.06
N LYS A 173 -0.89 -19.23 16.32
CA LYS A 173 -0.21 -20.45 16.80
C LYS A 173 1.26 -20.13 17.12
N GLY A 174 1.73 -20.59 18.28
CA GLY A 174 3.08 -20.31 18.77
C GLY A 174 3.27 -18.93 19.42
N LYS A 175 2.24 -18.08 19.44
CA LYS A 175 2.25 -16.75 20.08
C LYS A 175 3.50 -15.95 19.75
N PRO A 176 3.78 -15.70 18.45
CA PRO A 176 5.02 -15.09 18.04
C PRO A 176 5.19 -13.71 18.68
N ALA A 177 6.44 -13.39 19.02
CA ALA A 177 6.83 -12.16 19.68
C ALA A 177 8.03 -11.50 19.00
N ARG A 178 8.05 -10.17 19.00
CA ARG A 178 9.15 -9.34 18.48
C ARG A 178 9.41 -8.15 19.39
N PHE A 179 10.67 -7.75 19.47
CA PHE A 179 11.11 -6.55 20.15
C PHE A 179 11.32 -5.44 19.12
N GLY A 180 10.87 -4.24 19.43
CA GLY A 180 11.21 -3.03 18.69
C GLY A 180 12.58 -2.47 19.09
N ASP A 181 12.99 -1.43 18.39
CA ASP A 181 14.17 -0.65 18.75
C ASP A 181 13.97 0.11 20.07
N ALA A 182 15.07 0.45 20.74
CA ALA A 182 15.05 1.24 21.96
C ALA A 182 14.77 2.72 21.65
N MET A 183 13.71 3.27 22.24
CA MET A 183 13.23 4.63 21.98
C MET A 183 13.23 5.50 23.24
N ALA A 184 13.26 6.82 23.08
CA ALA A 184 13.29 7.76 24.19
C ALA A 184 11.96 7.86 24.95
N SER A 185 10.84 7.47 24.32
CA SER A 185 9.51 7.52 24.92
C SER A 185 8.72 6.22 24.76
N ILE A 186 7.77 5.98 25.67
CA ILE A 186 6.89 4.80 25.65
C ILE A 186 6.05 4.73 24.35
N PRO A 187 5.42 5.81 23.85
CA PRO A 187 4.66 5.76 22.60
C PRO A 187 5.52 5.37 21.39
N GLU A 188 6.71 5.97 21.27
CA GLU A 188 7.67 5.63 20.21
C GLU A 188 8.12 4.18 20.32
N ALA A 189 8.39 3.69 21.54
CA ALA A 189 8.77 2.29 21.75
C ALA A 189 7.65 1.34 21.29
N ARG A 190 6.37 1.64 21.61
CA ARG A 190 5.23 0.85 21.15
C ARG A 190 5.12 0.83 19.63
N GLN A 191 5.31 1.99 19.00
CA GLN A 191 5.32 2.11 17.55
C GLN A 191 6.47 1.28 16.95
N ALA A 192 7.69 1.42 17.46
CA ALA A 192 8.85 0.65 17.02
C ALA A 192 8.63 -0.87 17.18
N GLY A 193 8.00 -1.30 18.27
CA GLY A 193 7.63 -2.70 18.49
C GLY A 193 6.61 -3.21 17.46
N ALA A 194 5.59 -2.41 17.17
CA ALA A 194 4.59 -2.77 16.15
C ALA A 194 5.19 -2.77 14.74
N GLU A 195 6.05 -1.80 14.40
CA GLU A 195 6.79 -1.78 13.14
C GLU A 195 7.71 -2.99 13.00
N ALA A 196 8.44 -3.36 14.05
CA ALA A 196 9.28 -4.56 14.03
C ALA A 196 8.45 -5.84 13.81
N MET A 197 7.25 -5.91 14.39
CA MET A 197 6.30 -7.00 14.15
C MET A 197 5.80 -7.01 12.69
N LEU A 198 5.46 -5.84 12.14
CA LEU A 198 4.97 -5.70 10.77
C LEU A 198 6.06 -5.96 9.72
N ARG A 199 7.33 -5.67 10.02
CA ARG A 199 8.46 -5.93 9.09
C ARG A 199 8.90 -7.39 9.07
N ASP A 200 8.46 -8.22 10.02
CA ASP A 200 8.84 -9.64 10.04
C ASP A 200 8.12 -10.44 8.93
N PRO A 201 8.83 -11.02 7.96
CA PRO A 201 8.21 -11.74 6.85
C PRO A 201 7.37 -12.95 7.27
N SER A 202 7.76 -13.61 8.37
CA SER A 202 7.00 -14.76 8.90
C SER A 202 5.66 -14.31 9.47
N ILE A 203 5.64 -13.16 10.13
CA ILE A 203 4.41 -12.56 10.67
C ILE A 203 3.52 -12.05 9.54
N GLN A 204 4.09 -11.38 8.54
CA GLN A 204 3.33 -10.96 7.35
C GLN A 204 2.69 -12.17 6.66
N ALA A 205 3.41 -13.29 6.51
CA ALA A 205 2.86 -14.52 5.96
C ALA A 205 1.71 -15.08 6.81
N MET A 206 1.83 -15.05 8.14
CA MET A 206 0.76 -15.51 9.03
C MET A 206 -0.48 -14.62 8.97
N LEU A 207 -0.31 -13.30 8.85
CA LEU A 207 -1.39 -12.32 8.78
C LEU A 207 -2.00 -12.19 7.37
N ALA A 208 -1.31 -12.66 6.34
CA ALA A 208 -1.81 -12.64 4.97
C ALA A 208 -3.14 -13.40 4.81
N LYS A 209 -3.98 -12.92 3.88
CA LYS A 209 -5.24 -13.57 3.51
C LYS A 209 -4.99 -14.97 2.94
N ASP A 210 -3.91 -15.10 2.17
CA ASP A 210 -3.43 -16.34 1.58
C ASP A 210 -1.93 -16.51 1.91
N PRO A 211 -1.61 -17.20 3.03
CA PRO A 211 -0.23 -17.42 3.45
C PRO A 211 0.61 -18.16 2.41
N GLN A 212 -0.01 -19.06 1.64
CA GLN A 212 0.70 -19.87 0.64
C GLN A 212 1.15 -18.99 -0.52
N ARG A 213 0.25 -18.17 -1.07
CA ARG A 213 0.59 -17.23 -2.15
C ARG A 213 1.65 -16.23 -1.71
N TYR A 214 1.54 -15.69 -0.50
CA TYR A 214 2.53 -14.75 0.04
C TYR A 214 3.93 -15.41 0.19
N LEU A 215 4.00 -16.62 0.74
CA LEU A 215 5.27 -17.36 0.85
C LEU A 215 5.85 -17.70 -0.53
N ARG A 216 5.02 -18.08 -1.50
CA ARG A 216 5.46 -18.32 -2.88
C ARG A 216 6.09 -17.08 -3.51
N ASN A 217 5.49 -15.91 -3.29
CA ASN A 217 6.03 -14.64 -3.77
C ASN A 217 7.37 -14.31 -3.10
N LEU A 218 7.48 -14.48 -1.78
CA LEU A 218 8.75 -14.26 -1.06
C LEU A 218 9.86 -15.19 -1.55
N VAL A 219 9.56 -16.47 -1.73
CA VAL A 219 10.55 -17.43 -2.25
C VAL A 219 10.93 -17.06 -3.67
N SER A 220 9.97 -16.75 -4.54
CA SER A 220 10.22 -16.32 -5.92
C SER A 220 11.16 -15.10 -5.99
N LEU A 221 10.93 -14.10 -5.13
CA LEU A 221 11.80 -12.94 -4.98
C LEU A 221 13.21 -13.32 -4.53
N ARG A 222 13.33 -14.26 -3.58
CA ARG A 222 14.64 -14.69 -3.06
C ARG A 222 15.44 -15.52 -4.05
N ILE A 223 14.78 -16.37 -4.83
CA ILE A 223 15.44 -17.24 -5.83
C ILE A 223 15.62 -16.55 -7.19
N GLY A 224 15.01 -15.39 -7.40
CA GLY A 224 15.11 -14.64 -8.66
C GLY A 224 14.41 -15.29 -9.85
N ARG A 225 13.47 -16.22 -9.60
CA ARG A 225 12.62 -16.87 -10.61
C ARG A 225 11.22 -17.10 -10.06
N VAL A 226 10.23 -17.21 -10.94
CA VAL A 226 8.86 -17.55 -10.53
C VAL A 226 8.86 -19.00 -10.04
N ALA A 227 8.64 -19.17 -8.73
CA ALA A 227 8.48 -20.48 -8.12
C ALA A 227 7.09 -21.02 -8.52
N SER A 228 7.04 -21.65 -9.69
CA SER A 228 5.80 -22.03 -10.38
C SER A 228 5.43 -23.49 -10.23
N ASP A 229 6.36 -24.33 -9.74
CA ASP A 229 6.17 -25.77 -9.68
C ASP A 229 5.79 -26.24 -8.26
N GLU A 230 4.89 -27.23 -8.18
CA GLU A 230 4.59 -27.97 -6.93
C GLU A 230 5.86 -28.63 -6.34
N GLU A 231 6.89 -28.85 -7.17
CA GLU A 231 8.18 -29.39 -6.75
C GLU A 231 9.03 -28.38 -5.94
N ASP A 232 8.83 -27.07 -6.13
CA ASP A 232 9.61 -26.04 -5.41
C ASP A 232 9.12 -25.86 -3.95
N PHE A 233 7.95 -26.41 -3.58
CA PHE A 233 7.38 -26.26 -2.24
C PHE A 233 6.81 -27.56 -1.69
N LEU A 234 7.57 -28.20 -0.79
CA LEU A 234 7.01 -29.24 0.07
C LEU A 234 6.36 -28.60 1.29
N TYR A 235 5.02 -28.58 1.34
CA TYR A 235 4.30 -28.21 2.55
C TYR A 235 3.97 -29.46 3.35
N VAL A 236 4.57 -29.61 4.53
CA VAL A 236 4.14 -30.62 5.49
C VAL A 236 3.04 -30.01 6.34
N ILE A 237 1.79 -30.39 6.07
CA ILE A 237 0.69 -30.14 7.00
C ILE A 237 0.82 -31.22 8.08
N GLU A 238 1.46 -30.88 9.20
CA GLU A 238 1.38 -31.73 10.38
C GLU A 238 -0.04 -31.66 10.93
N ASP A 239 -0.81 -32.74 10.71
CA ASP A 239 -2.05 -32.98 11.41
C ASP A 239 -1.71 -33.29 12.86
N GLN A 240 -1.68 -32.25 13.69
CA GLN A 240 -1.44 -32.43 15.12
C GLN A 240 -2.73 -32.95 15.72
N GLY A 241 -2.87 -34.28 15.67
CA GLY A 241 -3.89 -35.02 16.39
C GLY A 241 -3.96 -34.48 17.81
N GLY A 242 -5.07 -33.80 18.10
CA GLY A 242 -5.37 -33.37 19.45
C GLY A 242 -5.63 -34.62 20.28
N ASP A 243 -4.65 -35.02 21.08
CA ASP A 243 -4.91 -35.88 22.22
C ASP A 243 -5.95 -35.14 23.08
N SER A 244 -7.14 -35.75 23.11
CA SER A 244 -8.34 -35.30 23.80
C SER A 244 -8.26 -35.58 25.28
#